data_AF-A0A939TDR7-F1
#
_entry.id   AF-A0A939TDR7-F1
#
_cell.length_a   1.000
_cell.length_b   1.000
_cell.length_c   1.000
_cell.angle_alpha   90.00
_cell.angle_beta   90.00
_cell.angle_gamma   90.00
#
_symmetry.space_group_name_H-M   'P 1'
#
loop_
_entity.id
_entity.type
_entity.pdbx_description
1 polymer ?
#
loop_
_entity_poly.entity_id
_entity_poly.type
_entity_poly.pdbx_seq_one_letter_code
_entity_poly.pdbx_strand_id
1 'polypeptide(L)'
;MADLSIKELDQVLQGWRGRTIRVEKEEQGNRDQVTLELDRVRYVKNESIDDYVGHYVLELHGAGTVEPEPGAPQASLPGATFEIPLTTQDQYRLQQGRLELRTPRGAYRLWPEPTS
;
A
#
# COMPACT_ATOMS: atom_id res chain seq x y z
N MET A 1 -12.33 -3.92 14.52
CA MET A 1 -11.66 -4.01 13.21
C MET A 1 -12.66 -4.63 12.26
N ALA A 2 -12.86 -4.06 11.07
CA ALA A 2 -13.73 -4.67 10.06
C ALA A 2 -12.85 -5.37 9.02
N ASP A 3 -13.05 -6.67 8.81
CA ASP A 3 -12.45 -7.38 7.68
C ASP A 3 -13.12 -6.90 6.39
N LEU A 4 -12.32 -6.65 5.35
CA LEU A 4 -12.79 -6.16 4.06
C LEU A 4 -12.65 -7.23 2.98
N SER A 5 -13.60 -7.24 2.04
CA SER A 5 -13.40 -7.84 0.73
C SER A 5 -12.47 -7.00 -0.15
N ILE A 6 -11.94 -7.58 -1.23
CA ILE A 6 -11.13 -6.86 -2.22
C ILE A 6 -11.87 -5.66 -2.84
N LYS A 7 -13.20 -5.75 -2.98
CA LYS A 7 -14.03 -4.66 -3.50
C LYS A 7 -14.16 -3.51 -2.51
N GLU A 8 -14.32 -3.80 -1.22
CA GLU A 8 -14.37 -2.79 -0.17
C GLU A 8 -13.00 -2.14 0.04
N LEU A 9 -11.92 -2.92 -0.08
CA LEU A 9 -10.55 -2.40 -0.13
C LEU A 9 -10.40 -1.36 -1.24
N ASP A 10 -10.79 -1.70 -2.48
CA ASP A 10 -10.75 -0.76 -3.61
C ASP A 10 -11.57 0.50 -3.30
N GLN A 11 -12.81 0.37 -2.81
CA GLN A 11 -13.64 1.52 -2.47
C GLN A 11 -12.99 2.46 -1.45
N VAL A 12 -12.33 1.92 -0.42
CA VAL A 12 -11.59 2.71 0.58
C VAL A 12 -10.45 3.48 -0.10
N LEU A 13 -9.62 2.80 -0.90
CA LEU A 13 -8.46 3.40 -1.55
C LEU A 13 -8.86 4.43 -2.61
N GLN A 14 -9.92 4.17 -3.39
CA GLN A 14 -10.48 5.14 -4.34
C GLN A 14 -10.97 6.40 -3.62
N GLY A 15 -11.58 6.25 -2.44
CA GLY A 15 -12.00 7.38 -1.59
C GLY A 15 -10.85 8.21 -1.01
N TRP A 16 -9.62 7.72 -1.07
CA TRP A 16 -8.42 8.46 -0.65
C TRP A 16 -7.72 9.19 -1.80
N ARG A 17 -8.17 9.04 -3.04
CA ARG A 17 -7.59 9.75 -4.19
C ARG A 17 -7.67 11.26 -4.00
N GLY A 18 -6.62 11.95 -4.46
CA GLY A 18 -6.41 13.38 -4.26
C GLY A 18 -5.90 13.76 -2.86
N ARG A 19 -5.65 12.77 -1.98
CA ARG A 19 -5.11 13.02 -0.62
C ARG A 19 -3.68 12.51 -0.52
N THR A 20 -2.92 13.13 0.37
CA THR A 20 -1.66 12.55 0.85
C THR A 20 -1.96 11.37 1.76
N ILE A 21 -1.37 10.22 1.46
CA ILE A 21 -1.42 9.03 2.30
C ILE A 21 -0.02 8.67 2.78
N ARG A 22 0.04 8.08 3.98
CA ARG A 22 1.22 7.38 4.47
C ARG A 22 1.04 5.89 4.29
N VAL A 23 2.14 5.23 3.96
CA VAL A 23 2.25 3.77 3.88
C VAL A 23 3.43 3.36 4.73
N GLU A 24 3.20 2.39 5.59
CA GLU A 24 4.24 1.67 6.30
C GLU A 24 4.29 0.25 5.77
N LYS A 25 5.48 -0.18 5.37
CA LYS A 25 5.74 -1.51 4.83
C LYS A 25 6.68 -2.25 5.78
N GLU A 26 6.26 -3.41 6.25
CA GLU A 26 7.04 -4.27 7.13
C GLU A 26 7.25 -5.64 6.48
N GLU A 27 8.48 -5.94 6.06
CA GLU A 27 8.86 -7.20 5.41
C GLU A 27 10.17 -7.72 6.01
N GLN A 28 10.19 -8.98 6.45
CA GLN A 28 11.40 -9.67 6.94
C GLN A 28 12.19 -8.87 8.02
N GLY A 29 11.49 -8.08 8.83
CA GLY A 29 12.09 -7.25 9.88
C GLY A 29 12.53 -5.84 9.46
N ASN A 30 12.45 -5.52 8.16
CA ASN A 30 12.68 -4.17 7.65
C ASN A 30 11.37 -3.38 7.64
N ARG A 31 11.45 -2.09 7.98
CA ARG A 31 10.30 -1.18 8.04
C ARG A 31 10.59 0.10 7.25
N ASP A 32 9.89 0.24 6.13
CA ASP A 32 9.97 1.40 5.25
C ASP A 32 8.76 2.31 5.49
N GLN A 33 8.93 3.62 5.36
CA GLN A 33 7.83 4.58 5.33
C GLN A 33 7.77 5.29 3.98
N VAL A 34 6.59 5.38 3.41
CA VAL A 34 6.31 6.10 2.17
C VAL A 34 5.23 7.13 2.44
N THR A 35 5.43 8.35 1.94
CA THR A 35 4.40 9.39 1.88
C THR A 35 4.12 9.68 0.42
N LEU A 36 2.87 9.60 -0.02
CA LEU A 36 2.51 9.82 -1.43
C LEU A 36 1.20 10.59 -1.58
N GLU A 37 1.15 11.47 -2.57
CA GLU A 37 -0.08 12.13 -3.04
C GLU A 37 -0.81 11.18 -4.00
N LEU A 38 -1.84 10.50 -3.51
CA LEU A 38 -2.50 9.42 -4.25
C LEU A 38 -3.34 9.98 -5.42
N ASP A 39 -2.87 9.81 -6.66
CA ASP A 39 -3.62 10.15 -7.88
C ASP A 39 -4.56 9.01 -8.28
N ARG A 40 -4.00 7.79 -8.36
CA ARG A 40 -4.67 6.66 -9.00
C ARG A 40 -4.35 5.34 -8.30
N VAL A 41 -5.36 4.49 -8.22
CA VAL A 41 -5.26 3.12 -7.72
C VAL A 41 -5.52 2.18 -8.88
N ARG A 42 -4.65 1.19 -9.07
CA ARG A 42 -4.79 0.17 -10.13
C ARG A 42 -4.55 -1.22 -9.56
N TYR A 43 -5.21 -2.19 -10.16
CA TYR A 43 -4.97 -3.60 -9.93
C TYR A 43 -4.50 -4.18 -11.26
N VAL A 44 -3.24 -4.56 -11.31
CA VAL A 44 -2.60 -5.09 -12.52
C VAL A 44 -2.37 -6.58 -12.33
N LYS A 45 -2.61 -7.38 -13.37
CA LYS A 45 -2.30 -8.80 -13.32
C LYS A 45 -0.78 -8.95 -13.38
N ASN A 46 -0.21 -9.69 -12.45
CA ASN A 46 1.19 -10.04 -12.50
C ASN A 46 1.37 -11.13 -13.57
N GLU A 47 2.27 -10.91 -14.54
CA GLU A 47 2.58 -11.90 -15.57
C GLU A 47 3.53 -12.99 -15.06
N SER A 48 4.04 -12.85 -13.83
CA SER A 48 4.88 -13.88 -13.19
C SER A 48 4.10 -15.17 -12.92
N ILE A 49 4.74 -16.30 -13.22
CA ILE A 49 4.21 -17.67 -13.08
C ILE A 49 4.55 -18.26 -11.70
N ASP A 50 5.20 -17.48 -10.83
CA ASP A 50 5.52 -17.91 -9.47
C ASP A 50 4.37 -17.57 -8.52
N ASP A 51 3.70 -18.61 -8.02
CA ASP A 51 2.57 -18.53 -7.09
C ASP A 51 2.93 -17.78 -5.78
N TYR A 52 4.22 -17.60 -5.47
CA TYR A 52 4.69 -16.82 -4.33
C TYR A 52 4.73 -15.30 -4.55
N VAL A 53 4.63 -14.84 -5.80
CA VAL A 53 4.82 -13.43 -6.16
C VAL A 53 3.50 -12.66 -6.23
N GLY A 54 2.36 -13.37 -6.09
CA GLY A 54 1.03 -12.78 -6.16
C GLY A 54 0.56 -12.60 -7.61
N HIS A 55 -0.65 -13.06 -7.90
CA HIS A 55 -1.23 -13.02 -9.25
C HIS A 55 -1.65 -11.60 -9.68
N TYR A 56 -1.76 -10.68 -8.72
CA TYR A 56 -2.09 -9.28 -8.97
C TYR A 56 -1.15 -8.37 -8.18
N VAL A 57 -0.98 -7.15 -8.65
CA VAL A 57 -0.28 -6.08 -7.96
C VAL A 57 -1.26 -4.93 -7.78
N LEU A 58 -1.42 -4.50 -6.53
CA LEU A 58 -2.06 -3.24 -6.20
C LEU A 58 -1.04 -2.12 -6.35
N GLU A 59 -1.27 -1.23 -7.30
CA GLU A 59 -0.43 -0.07 -7.56
C GLU A 59 -1.11 1.20 -7.04
N LEU A 60 -0.38 1.95 -6.20
CA LEU A 60 -0.74 3.26 -5.70
C LEU A 60 0.13 4.30 -6.40
N HIS A 61 -0.45 4.98 -7.38
CA HIS A 61 0.25 5.97 -8.21
C HIS A 61 0.14 7.35 -7.58
N GLY A 62 1.26 8.05 -7.51
CA GLY A 62 1.36 9.35 -6.87
C GLY A 62 2.79 9.85 -6.75
N ALA A 63 2.98 11.16 -6.81
CA ALA A 63 4.24 11.75 -6.40
C ALA A 63 4.44 11.48 -4.90
N GLY A 64 5.64 11.11 -4.49
CA GLY A 64 5.89 10.76 -3.11
C GLY A 64 7.36 10.65 -2.76
N THR A 65 7.61 10.33 -1.51
CA THR A 65 8.94 10.11 -0.95
C THR A 65 8.98 8.83 -0.14
N VAL A 66 10.13 8.17 -0.13
CA VAL A 66 10.43 7.00 0.68
C VAL A 66 11.51 7.32 1.71
N GLU A 67 11.30 6.84 2.93
CA GLU A 67 12.25 6.76 4.02
C GLU A 67 12.52 5.27 4.29
N PRO A 68 13.66 4.72 3.84
CA PRO A 68 13.92 3.29 3.89
C PRO A 68 14.19 2.75 5.30
N GLU A 69 14.59 3.62 6.22
CA GLU A 69 14.71 3.30 7.64
C GLU A 69 14.52 4.58 8.48
N PRO A 70 14.07 4.49 9.74
CA PRO A 70 13.86 5.65 10.58
C PRO A 70 15.11 6.53 10.70
N GLY A 71 15.02 7.76 10.23
CA GLY A 71 16.10 8.75 10.26
C GLY A 71 17.01 8.74 9.03
N ALA A 72 16.79 7.86 8.05
CA ALA A 72 17.50 7.94 6.77
C ALA A 72 17.01 9.14 5.93
N PRO A 73 17.86 9.68 5.03
CA PRO A 73 17.45 10.72 4.11
C PRO A 73 16.26 10.27 3.26
N GLN A 74 15.23 11.11 3.19
CA GLN A 74 14.11 10.90 2.29
C GLN A 74 14.58 11.00 0.83
N ALA A 75 14.11 10.08 0.01
CA ALA A 75 14.32 10.09 -1.45
C ALA A 75 12.98 10.11 -2.17
N SER A 76 12.94 10.56 -3.43
CA SER A 76 11.74 10.47 -4.25
C SER A 76 11.31 9.02 -4.44
N LEU A 77 9.99 8.77 -4.39
CA LEU A 77 9.40 7.46 -4.65
C LEU A 77 9.70 7.07 -6.12
N PRO A 78 10.47 6.00 -6.37
CA PRO A 78 10.80 5.59 -7.73
C PRO A 78 9.55 5.29 -8.55
N GLY A 79 9.52 5.77 -9.79
CA GLY A 79 8.39 5.55 -10.71
C GLY A 79 7.06 6.18 -10.26
N ALA A 80 7.06 7.01 -9.19
CA ALA A 80 5.86 7.59 -8.61
C ALA A 80 4.76 6.55 -8.33
N THR A 81 5.17 5.33 -7.94
CA THR A 81 4.27 4.20 -7.74
C THR A 81 4.73 3.39 -6.53
N PHE A 82 3.81 3.07 -5.63
CA PHE A 82 4.01 2.10 -4.57
C PHE A 82 3.22 0.82 -4.87
N GLU A 83 3.87 -0.33 -4.79
CA GLU A 83 3.30 -1.61 -5.20
C GLU A 83 3.12 -2.55 -4.00
N ILE A 84 1.96 -3.20 -3.96
CA ILE A 84 1.66 -4.26 -3.00
C ILE A 84 1.29 -5.52 -3.79
N PRO A 85 2.13 -6.56 -3.80
CA PRO A 85 1.78 -7.83 -4.39
C PRO A 85 0.59 -8.46 -3.64
N LEU A 86 -0.43 -8.86 -4.39
CA LEU A 86 -1.65 -9.47 -3.86
C LEU A 86 -1.74 -10.95 -4.19
N THR A 87 -2.15 -11.74 -3.21
CA THR A 87 -2.32 -13.19 -3.25
C THR A 87 -3.75 -13.59 -2.88
N THR A 88 -4.08 -14.87 -2.99
CA THR A 88 -5.37 -15.41 -2.53
C THR A 88 -5.44 -15.58 -1.01
N GLN A 89 -4.33 -15.40 -0.30
CA GLN A 89 -4.22 -15.60 1.16
C GLN A 89 -4.21 -14.28 1.93
N ASP A 90 -4.42 -13.17 1.25
CA ASP A 90 -4.33 -11.84 1.85
C ASP A 90 -5.49 -11.54 2.80
N GLN A 91 -5.22 -10.70 3.78
CA GLN A 91 -6.22 -10.19 4.72
C GLN A 91 -6.21 -8.66 4.71
N TYR A 92 -7.39 -8.06 4.67
CA TYR A 92 -7.57 -6.62 4.63
C TYR A 92 -8.46 -6.19 5.80
N ARG A 93 -8.01 -5.21 6.59
CA ARG A 93 -8.75 -4.72 7.75
C ARG A 93 -8.77 -3.22 7.79
N LEU A 94 -9.93 -2.64 8.10
CA LEU A 94 -10.06 -1.22 8.38
C LEU A 94 -10.39 -0.98 9.85
N GLN A 95 -9.64 -0.08 10.47
CA GLN A 95 -9.89 0.38 11.84
C GLN A 95 -9.54 1.86 11.97
N GLN A 96 -10.52 2.67 12.36
CA GLN A 96 -10.30 4.10 12.66
C GLN A 96 -9.59 4.86 11.52
N GLY A 97 -9.95 4.56 10.27
CA GLY A 97 -9.34 5.19 9.08
C GLY A 97 -7.94 4.68 8.74
N ARG A 98 -7.42 3.70 9.47
CA ARG A 98 -6.18 2.97 9.13
C ARG A 98 -6.53 1.63 8.50
N LEU A 99 -5.98 1.42 7.32
CA LEU A 99 -6.10 0.20 6.55
C LEU A 99 -4.86 -0.66 6.82
N GLU A 100 -5.07 -1.94 7.12
CA GLU A 100 -4.02 -2.94 7.28
C GLU A 100 -4.21 -4.03 6.22
N LEU A 101 -3.20 -4.25 5.39
CA LEU A 101 -3.13 -5.36 4.44
C LEU A 101 -2.03 -6.31 4.92
N ARG A 102 -2.35 -7.59 5.07
CA ARG A 102 -1.39 -8.64 5.37
C ARG A 102 -1.33 -9.60 4.21
N THR A 103 -0.12 -9.80 3.71
CA THR A 103 0.22 -10.73 2.64
C THR A 103 1.17 -11.79 3.21
N PRO A 104 1.44 -12.90 2.49
CA PRO A 104 2.49 -13.84 2.89
C PRO A 104 3.89 -13.20 3.02
N ARG A 105 4.16 -12.09 2.31
CA ARG A 105 5.47 -11.42 2.31
C ARG A 105 5.65 -10.41 3.44
N GLY A 106 4.56 -9.80 3.91
CA GLY A 106 4.62 -8.75 4.91
C GLY A 106 3.30 -8.05 5.20
N ALA A 107 3.40 -7.02 6.04
CA ALA A 107 2.27 -6.19 6.47
C ALA A 107 2.43 -4.76 5.95
N TYR A 108 1.31 -4.20 5.49
CA TYR A 108 1.20 -2.87 4.94
C TYR A 108 0.15 -2.10 5.74
N ARG A 109 0.50 -0.93 6.25
CA ARG A 109 -0.43 -0.08 7.00
C ARG A 109 -0.54 1.26 6.30
N LEU A 110 -1.75 1.62 5.91
CA LEU A 110 -2.02 2.82 5.12
C LEU A 110 -3.02 3.71 5.82
N TRP A 111 -2.82 5.01 5.75
CA TRP A 111 -3.78 5.98 6.26
C TRP A 111 -3.59 7.33 5.56
N PRO A 112 -4.68 8.08 5.34
CA PRO A 112 -4.57 9.44 4.83
C PRO A 112 -4.03 10.38 5.92
N GLU A 113 -3.25 11.38 5.51
CA GLU A 113 -2.91 12.48 6.39
C GLU A 113 -4.16 13.32 6.72
N PRO A 114 -4.21 13.95 7.91
CA PRO A 114 -5.24 14.92 8.23
C PRO A 114 -5.20 16.06 7.21
N THR A 115 -6.34 16.34 6.58
CA THR A 115 -6.51 17.61 5.86
C THR A 115 -6.54 18.74 6.90
N SER A 116 -5.63 19.70 6.76
CA SER A 116 -5.60 20.93 7.58
C SER A 116 -6.79 21.84 7.28
#